data_AF-A0A067PE61-F1
#
_entry.id   AF-A0A067PE61-F1
#
_cell.length_a   1.000
_cell.length_b   1.000
_cell.length_c   1.000
_cell.angle_alpha   90.00
_cell.angle_beta   90.00
_cell.angle_gamma   90.00
#
_symmetry.space_group_name_H-M   'P 1'
#
loop_
_entity.id
_entity.type
_entity.pdbx_description
1 polymer ?
#
loop_
_entity_poly.entity_id
_entity_poly.type
_entity_poly.pdbx_seq_one_letter_code
_entity_poly.pdbx_strand_id
1 'polypeptide(L)'
;DGHNLHCTYRFCKFAADNRILILCLPSHTTHALQPCDVGVFGPLAQSWKSEVNKSGREQIRISKDNILIFYKTACDRALKPSTVISAFAKTGIWPFNPD
;
A
#
# COMPACT_ATOMS: atom_id res chain seq x y z
N ASP A 1 -10.58 -3.17 -1.11
CA ASP A 1 -11.37 -3.02 0.13
C ASP A 1 -12.88 -2.94 -0.14
N GLY A 2 -13.33 -2.88 -1.41
CA GLY A 2 -14.75 -2.82 -1.74
C GLY A 2 -15.39 -1.46 -1.48
N HIS A 3 -14.59 -0.40 -1.31
CA HIS A 3 -15.11 0.95 -1.08
C HIS A 3 -15.94 1.44 -2.29
N ASN A 4 -17.08 2.10 -2.05
CA ASN A 4 -18.07 2.46 -3.08
C ASN A 4 -17.48 3.23 -4.28
N LEU A 5 -16.44 4.05 -4.06
CA LEU A 5 -15.75 4.78 -5.13
C LEU A 5 -15.02 3.84 -6.12
N HIS A 6 -14.60 2.67 -5.67
CA HIS A 6 -13.96 1.63 -6.50
C HIS A 6 -14.97 0.72 -7.22
N CYS A 7 -16.27 0.90 -6.97
CA CYS A 7 -17.33 0.06 -7.53
C CYS A 7 -18.29 0.86 -8.44
N THR A 8 -17.92 2.08 -8.83
CA THR A 8 -18.75 2.89 -9.73
C THR A 8 -18.78 2.29 -11.14
N TYR A 9 -19.91 2.45 -11.84
CA TYR A 9 -20.03 1.99 -13.24
C TYR A 9 -18.90 2.54 -14.13
N ARG A 10 -18.55 3.83 -13.97
CA ARG A 10 -17.48 4.47 -14.74
C ARG A 10 -16.13 3.79 -14.52
N PHE A 11 -15.81 3.46 -13.27
CA PHE A 11 -14.57 2.76 -12.93
C PHE A 11 -14.56 1.33 -13.51
N CYS A 12 -15.63 0.56 -13.28
CA CYS A 12 -15.74 -0.81 -13.79
C CYS A 12 -15.71 -0.88 -15.31
N LYS A 13 -16.40 0.06 -15.99
CA LYS A 13 -16.36 0.18 -17.44
C LYS A 13 -14.96 0.48 -17.94
N PHE A 14 -14.28 1.45 -17.33
CA PHE A 14 -12.90 1.78 -17.68
C PHE A 14 -11.96 0.57 -17.53
N ALA A 15 -12.08 -0.17 -16.43
CA ALA A 15 -11.29 -1.38 -16.20
C ALA A 15 -11.57 -2.47 -17.25
N ALA A 16 -12.86 -2.71 -17.56
CA ALA A 16 -13.27 -3.68 -18.57
C ALA A 16 -12.76 -3.31 -19.97
N ASP A 17 -12.92 -2.06 -20.39
CA ASP A 17 -12.45 -1.55 -21.69
C ASP A 17 -10.92 -1.68 -21.84
N ASN A 18 -10.17 -1.65 -20.72
CA ASN A 18 -8.72 -1.80 -20.67
C ASN A 18 -8.23 -3.20 -20.26
N ARG A 19 -9.12 -4.20 -20.16
CA ARG A 19 -8.81 -5.59 -19.77
C ARG A 19 -8.13 -5.72 -18.40
N ILE A 20 -8.49 -4.85 -17.46
CA ILE A 20 -8.02 -4.89 -16.08
C ILE A 20 -9.02 -5.70 -15.25
N LEU A 21 -8.53 -6.77 -14.61
CA LEU A 21 -9.33 -7.57 -13.67
C LEU A 21 -9.37 -6.89 -12.31
N ILE A 22 -10.57 -6.56 -11.83
CA ILE A 22 -10.79 -6.00 -10.50
C ILE A 22 -11.04 -7.16 -9.52
N LEU A 23 -10.24 -7.22 -8.46
CA LEU A 23 -10.46 -8.15 -7.35
C LEU A 23 -11.18 -7.44 -6.20
N CYS A 24 -12.41 -7.86 -5.93
CA CYS A 24 -13.18 -7.40 -4.78
C CYS A 24 -12.97 -8.37 -3.62
N LEU A 25 -12.38 -7.87 -2.52
CA LEU A 25 -12.26 -8.63 -1.28
C LEU A 25 -13.65 -8.75 -0.61
N PRO A 26 -13.95 -9.86 0.09
CA PRO A 26 -15.15 -9.96 0.90
C PRO A 26 -15.25 -8.82 1.93
N SER A 27 -16.47 -8.44 2.31
CA SER A 27 -16.68 -7.33 3.23
C SER A 27 -15.93 -7.53 4.55
N HIS A 28 -15.39 -6.44 5.10
CA HIS A 28 -14.64 -6.40 6.36
C HIS A 28 -13.38 -7.27 6.43
N THR A 29 -12.84 -7.75 5.29
CA THR A 29 -11.63 -8.61 5.27
C THR A 29 -10.33 -7.88 4.93
N THR A 30 -10.33 -6.54 4.82
CA THR A 30 -9.12 -5.76 4.50
C THR A 30 -7.95 -6.10 5.42
N HIS A 31 -8.20 -6.25 6.71
CA HIS A 31 -7.20 -6.60 7.72
C HIS A 31 -6.58 -8.00 7.56
N ALA A 32 -7.17 -8.85 6.72
CA ALA A 32 -6.74 -10.24 6.51
C ALA A 32 -6.24 -10.48 5.08
N LEU A 33 -6.93 -9.90 4.10
CA LEU A 33 -6.72 -10.23 2.68
C LEU A 33 -6.11 -9.09 1.86
N GLN A 34 -5.99 -7.87 2.39
CA GLN A 34 -5.38 -6.77 1.64
C GLN A 34 -3.87 -6.71 1.94
N PRO A 35 -2.98 -7.06 1.00
CA PRO A 35 -1.53 -7.11 1.27
C PRO A 35 -0.98 -5.76 1.71
N CYS A 36 -1.53 -4.67 1.19
CA CYS A 36 -1.12 -3.33 1.57
C CYS A 36 -1.32 -3.08 3.07
N ASP A 37 -2.51 -3.38 3.60
CA ASP A 37 -2.84 -3.21 5.01
C ASP A 37 -2.09 -4.22 5.91
N VAL A 38 -1.98 -5.48 5.47
CA VAL A 38 -1.38 -6.55 6.28
C VAL A 38 0.15 -6.44 6.39
N GLY A 39 0.82 -6.04 5.31
CA GLY A 39 2.28 -6.17 5.22
C GLY A 39 3.05 -4.94 4.77
N VAL A 40 2.42 -4.00 4.07
CA VAL A 40 3.16 -2.90 3.40
C VAL A 40 3.06 -1.58 4.17
N PHE A 41 1.87 -1.20 4.64
CA PHE A 41 1.63 0.10 5.26
C PHE A 41 2.31 0.26 6.61
N GLY A 42 2.44 -0.81 7.40
CA GLY A 42 3.18 -0.78 8.66
C GLY A 42 4.66 -0.35 8.47
N PRO A 43 5.46 -1.08 7.67
CA PRO A 43 6.83 -0.68 7.34
C PRO A 43 6.94 0.71 6.71
N LEU A 44 6.00 1.09 5.83
CA LEU A 44 5.99 2.41 5.21
C LEU A 44 5.77 3.53 6.25
N ALA A 45 4.80 3.36 7.15
CA ALA A 45 4.53 4.32 8.22
C ALA A 45 5.74 4.49 9.17
N GLN A 46 6.42 3.38 9.50
CA GLN A 46 7.65 3.41 10.29
C GLN A 46 8.79 4.14 9.55
N SER A 47 8.98 3.84 8.27
CA SER A 47 10.00 4.50 7.43
C SER A 47 9.72 6.00 7.27
N TRP A 48 8.45 6.38 7.10
CA TRP A 48 8.02 7.78 7.04
C TRP A 48 8.28 8.51 8.36
N LYS A 49 7.90 7.91 9.50
CA LYS A 49 8.20 8.45 10.83
C LYS A 49 9.70 8.67 11.03
N SER A 50 10.54 7.76 10.53
CA SER A 50 11.99 7.91 10.57
C SER A 50 12.47 9.12 9.76
N GLU A 51 11.96 9.34 8.54
CA GLU A 51 12.29 10.53 7.73
C GLU A 51 11.85 11.83 8.38
N VAL A 52 10.64 11.88 8.93
CA VAL A 52 10.13 13.06 9.64
C VAL A 52 11.02 13.39 10.84
N ASN A 53 11.37 12.39 11.65
CA ASN A 53 12.25 12.58 12.80
C ASN A 53 13.65 13.03 12.39
N LYS A 54 14.20 12.47 11.31
CA LYS A 54 15.50 12.88 10.77
C LYS A 54 15.48 14.34 10.31
N SER A 55 14.48 14.71 9.52
CA SER A 55 14.30 16.07 9.02
C SER A 55 14.16 17.08 10.16
N GLY A 56 13.42 16.71 11.22
CA GLY A 56 13.30 17.53 12.43
C GLY A 56 14.64 17.73 13.16
N ARG A 57 15.48 16.69 13.27
CA ARG A 57 16.84 16.84 13.84
C ARG A 57 17.74 17.74 12.99
N GLU A 58 17.58 17.69 11.67
CA GLU A 58 18.32 18.51 10.71
C GLU A 58 17.73 19.92 10.54
N GLN A 59 16.67 20.27 11.28
CA GLN A 59 15.94 21.53 11.16
C GLN A 59 15.39 21.81 9.74
N ILE A 60 15.12 20.74 8.98
CA ILE A 60 14.53 20.82 7.65
C ILE A 60 13.02 20.71 7.76
N ARG A 61 12.31 21.78 7.38
CA ARG A 61 10.85 21.79 7.35
C ARG A 61 10.33 20.99 6.16
N ILE A 62 9.48 20.00 6.43
CA ILE A 62 8.67 19.34 5.40
C ILE A 62 7.46 20.22 5.09
N SER A 63 7.31 20.62 3.82
CA SER A 63 6.20 21.40 3.27
C SER A 63 5.53 20.63 2.12
N LYS A 64 4.45 21.18 1.57
CA LYS A 64 3.80 20.61 0.37
C LYS A 64 4.74 20.54 -0.84
N ASP A 65 5.75 21.42 -0.89
CA ASP A 65 6.66 21.53 -2.03
C ASP A 65 7.76 20.46 -2.02
N ASN A 66 8.13 19.95 -0.83
CA ASN A 66 9.23 18.97 -0.68
C ASN A 66 8.81 17.62 -0.11
N ILE A 67 7.56 17.45 0.35
CA ILE A 67 7.07 16.21 0.98
C ILE A 67 7.32 14.97 0.12
N LEU A 68 7.19 15.10 -1.20
CA LEU A 68 7.37 13.97 -2.12
C LEU A 68 8.80 13.43 -2.12
N ILE A 69 9.81 14.28 -1.86
CA ILE A 69 11.22 13.87 -1.77
C ILE A 69 11.41 12.95 -0.55
N PHE A 70 10.95 13.40 0.62
CA PHE A 70 11.05 12.61 1.86
C PHE A 70 10.18 11.35 1.80
N TYR A 71 8.98 11.47 1.23
CA TYR A 71 8.07 10.33 1.10
C TYR A 71 8.62 9.28 0.14
N LYS A 72 9.26 9.69 -0.96
CA LYS A 72 9.97 8.78 -1.87
C LYS A 72 11.08 8.02 -1.15
N THR A 73 11.88 8.68 -0.31
CA THR A 73 12.90 8.02 0.51
C THR A 73 12.27 7.01 1.48
N ALA A 74 11.13 7.34 2.09
CA ALA A 74 10.42 6.41 2.94
C ALA A 74 9.93 5.17 2.17
N CYS A 75 9.34 5.39 1.00
CA CYS A 75 8.90 4.34 0.07
C CYS A 75 10.06 3.45 -0.37
N ASP A 76 11.19 3.99 -0.79
CA ASP A 76 12.33 3.20 -1.28
C ASP A 76 12.90 2.26 -0.20
N ARG A 77 12.82 2.67 1.06
CA ARG A 77 13.23 1.82 2.18
C ARG A 77 12.18 0.78 2.58
N ALA A 78 10.90 1.09 2.41
CA ALA A 78 9.80 0.22 2.85
C ALA A 78 9.31 -0.76 1.78
N LEU A 79 9.19 -0.30 0.53
CA LEU A 79 8.61 -1.03 -0.61
C LEU A 79 9.66 -1.91 -1.32
N LYS A 80 10.34 -2.75 -0.53
CA LYS A 80 11.28 -3.73 -1.06
C LYS A 80 10.52 -4.94 -1.62
N PRO A 81 11.09 -5.67 -2.60
CA PRO A 81 10.51 -6.91 -3.10
C PRO A 81 10.17 -7.89 -1.97
N SER A 82 11.03 -8.00 -0.95
CA SER A 82 10.80 -8.85 0.22
C SER A 82 9.58 -8.44 1.05
N THR A 83 9.33 -7.13 1.22
CA THR A 83 8.14 -6.61 1.91
C THR A 83 6.88 -7.01 1.16
N VAL A 84 6.88 -6.82 -0.17
CA VAL A 84 5.74 -7.14 -1.03
C VAL A 84 5.47 -8.64 -1.02
N ILE A 85 6.49 -9.47 -1.28
CA ILE A 85 6.35 -10.93 -1.28
C ILE A 85 5.84 -11.43 0.08
N SER A 86 6.39 -10.91 1.19
CA SER A 86 5.93 -11.28 2.52
C SER A 86 4.47 -10.88 2.79
N ALA A 87 4.02 -9.72 2.27
CA ALA A 87 2.64 -9.28 2.41
C ALA A 87 1.65 -10.20 1.69
N PHE A 88 1.99 -10.67 0.49
CA PHE A 88 1.20 -11.65 -0.25
C PHE A 88 1.17 -13.02 0.43
N ALA A 89 2.28 -13.45 1.03
CA ALA A 89 2.33 -14.70 1.79
C ALA A 89 1.46 -14.62 3.06
N LYS A 90 1.54 -13.50 3.79
CA LYS A 90 0.75 -13.30 5.03
C LYS A 90 -0.76 -13.21 4.79
N THR A 91 -1.18 -12.78 3.61
CA THR A 91 -2.60 -12.72 3.23
C THR A 91 -3.13 -14.05 2.69
N GLY A 92 -2.28 -15.07 2.56
CA GLY A 92 -2.65 -16.37 1.98
C GLY A 92 -2.93 -16.31 0.47
N ILE A 93 -2.66 -15.18 -0.19
CA ILE A 93 -2.88 -15.01 -1.62
C ILE A 93 -1.79 -15.73 -2.41
N TRP A 94 -0.53 -15.58 -1.99
CA TRP A 94 0.61 -16.24 -2.66
C TRP A 94 1.80 -16.45 -1.72
N PRO A 95 2.34 -17.68 -1.60
CA PRO A 95 1.86 -18.90 -2.25
C PRO A 95 0.49 -19.32 -1.70
N PHE A 96 -0.37 -19.83 -2.56
CA PHE A 96 -1.65 -20.38 -2.14
C PHE A 96 -1.39 -21.72 -1.43
N ASN A 97 -1.81 -21.83 -0.17
CA ASN A 97 -1.76 -23.09 0.58
C ASN A 97 -3.20 -23.54 0.90
N PRO A 98 -3.68 -24.64 0.27
CA PRO A 98 -5.02 -25.18 0.51
C PRO A 98 -5.12 -26.11 1.74
N ASP A 99 -3.99 -26.50 2.34
CA ASP A 99 -3.90 -27.34 3.55
C ASP A 99 -3.99 -26.50 4.83
#